data_AF-A0A068MR68-F1
#
_entry.id   AF-A0A068MR68-F1
#
_cell.length_a   1.000
_cell.length_b   1.000
_cell.length_c   1.000
_cell.angle_alpha   90.00
_cell.angle_beta   90.00
_cell.angle_gamma   90.00
#
_symmetry.space_group_name_H-M   'P 1'
#
loop_
_entity.id
_entity.type
_entity.pdbx_description
1 polymer ?
#
loop_
_entity_poly.entity_id
_entity_poly.type
_entity_poly.pdbx_seq_one_letter_code
_entity_poly.pdbx_strand_id
1 'polypeptide(L)'
;MEERAIYQASDKGSSLRQGEILTGVIQYKPVVNELLQGEQELSFDAILHPYAIVVTQDCDLDWDYRARQAENSQPAKLLNSIILCEIGTAELIRTTDGINRKEWELVVAHRHERFYFFEKIPPEYEVEQEGLPEIAADFKRVFGIDAATLYRQIELGMVKRRAILASPYLEHFSRRYYSFHGRVALPFQYESEREG
;
A
#
# COMPACT_ATOMS: atom_id res chain seq x y z
N MET A 1 -30.36 1.23 4.91
CA MET A 1 -28.91 1.06 5.05
C MET A 1 -28.32 2.39 4.62
N GLU A 2 -27.66 3.13 5.51
CA GLU A 2 -27.04 4.40 5.14
C GLU A 2 -25.98 4.14 4.07
N GLU A 3 -26.04 4.91 2.98
CA GLU A 3 -25.03 4.90 1.94
C GLU A 3 -23.76 5.54 2.53
N ARG A 4 -22.85 4.69 3.01
CA ARG A 4 -21.56 5.16 3.55
C ARG A 4 -20.56 5.24 2.40
N ALA A 5 -19.94 6.40 2.25
CA ALA A 5 -18.88 6.60 1.27
C ALA A 5 -17.73 5.61 1.53
N ILE A 6 -17.23 4.96 0.47
CA ILE A 6 -16.09 4.04 0.52
C ILE A 6 -14.78 4.81 0.75
N TYR A 7 -14.71 6.02 0.22
CA TYR A 7 -13.51 6.86 0.19
C TYR A 7 -13.77 8.19 0.90
N GLN A 8 -12.69 8.79 1.39
CA GLN A 8 -12.64 10.16 1.90
C GLN A 8 -11.41 10.85 1.32
N ALA A 9 -11.50 12.16 1.09
CA ALA A 9 -10.33 12.93 0.70
C ALA A 9 -9.27 12.87 1.82
N SER A 10 -8.01 12.67 1.44
CA SER A 10 -6.92 12.69 2.40
C SER A 10 -6.66 14.11 2.94
N ASP A 11 -6.30 14.20 4.23
CA ASP A 11 -5.89 15.45 4.85
C ASP A 11 -4.38 15.65 4.72
N LYS A 12 -3.96 16.53 3.79
CA LYS A 12 -2.54 16.85 3.54
C LYS A 12 -1.79 17.33 4.79
N GLY A 13 -2.47 17.91 5.79
CA GLY A 13 -1.87 18.51 6.97
C GLY A 13 -1.71 17.58 8.17
N SER A 14 -2.12 16.31 8.08
CA SER A 14 -2.09 15.36 9.20
C SER A 14 -1.08 14.21 8.99
N SER A 15 -1.00 13.30 9.95
CA SER A 15 -0.27 12.04 9.78
C SER A 15 -0.81 11.23 8.59
N LEU A 16 0.05 10.41 7.97
CA LEU A 16 -0.41 9.39 7.02
C LEU A 16 -1.39 8.43 7.73
N ARG A 17 -2.34 7.87 6.99
CA ARG A 17 -3.35 6.95 7.51
C ARG A 17 -3.27 5.57 6.87
N GLN A 18 -3.62 4.53 7.62
CA GLN A 18 -3.80 3.20 7.04
C GLN A 18 -4.91 3.25 6.00
N GLY A 19 -4.69 2.60 4.86
CA GLY A 19 -5.62 2.65 3.72
C GLY A 19 -5.55 3.96 2.94
N GLU A 20 -4.56 4.81 3.18
CA GLU A 20 -4.35 6.00 2.38
C GLU A 20 -3.68 5.68 1.04
N ILE A 21 -4.28 6.13 -0.05
CA ILE A 21 -3.80 5.99 -1.42
C ILE A 21 -2.91 7.18 -1.78
N LEU A 22 -1.70 6.86 -2.22
CA LEU A 22 -0.67 7.78 -2.65
C LEU A 22 -0.37 7.57 -4.14
N THR A 23 0.04 8.64 -4.83
CA THR A 23 0.55 8.56 -6.21
C THR A 23 1.95 9.14 -6.33
N GLY A 24 2.75 8.59 -7.24
CA GLY A 24 4.09 9.08 -7.55
C GLY A 24 5.15 8.71 -6.51
N VAL A 25 4.96 7.58 -5.82
CA VAL A 25 5.87 7.13 -4.76
C VAL A 25 7.18 6.63 -5.36
N ILE A 26 8.31 7.20 -4.93
CA ILE A 26 9.63 6.83 -5.44
C ILE A 26 10.36 5.99 -4.38
N GLN A 27 10.70 4.76 -4.74
CA GLN A 27 11.55 3.90 -3.92
C GLN A 27 12.97 3.88 -4.49
N TYR A 28 13.96 4.21 -3.67
CA TYR A 28 15.36 4.09 -4.03
C TYR A 28 15.92 2.75 -3.57
N LYS A 29 16.53 1.99 -4.48
CA LYS A 29 17.21 0.72 -4.17
C LYS A 29 18.68 0.81 -4.52
N PRO A 30 19.60 0.42 -3.62
CA PRO A 30 21.02 0.42 -3.94
C PRO A 30 21.31 -0.61 -5.04
N VAL A 31 22.20 -0.27 -5.97
CA VAL A 31 22.67 -1.21 -7.01
C VAL A 31 23.64 -2.20 -6.38
N VAL A 32 23.17 -3.44 -6.18
CA VAL A 32 23.86 -4.43 -5.34
C VAL A 32 25.25 -4.83 -5.87
N ASN A 33 25.45 -4.78 -7.19
CA ASN A 33 26.72 -5.17 -7.80
C ASN A 33 27.87 -4.20 -7.43
N GLU A 34 27.56 -2.95 -7.12
CA GLU A 34 28.53 -1.90 -6.77
C GLU A 34 28.94 -2.00 -5.28
N LEU A 35 28.02 -2.46 -4.43
CA LEU A 35 28.29 -2.70 -2.99
C LEU A 35 29.43 -3.70 -2.77
N LEU A 36 29.62 -4.65 -3.67
CA LEU A 36 30.64 -5.70 -3.56
C LEU A 36 32.02 -5.26 -4.05
N GLN A 37 32.11 -4.16 -4.80
CA GLN A 37 33.36 -3.70 -5.43
C GLN A 37 34.07 -2.60 -4.64
N GLY A 38 33.49 -2.16 -3.51
CA GLY A 38 34.08 -1.11 -2.66
C GLY A 38 34.16 0.24 -3.36
N GLU A 39 33.25 0.49 -4.31
CA GLU A 39 33.14 1.78 -5.00
C GLU A 39 32.81 2.89 -3.99
N GLN A 40 33.44 4.06 -4.15
CA GLN A 40 33.28 5.19 -3.23
C GLN A 40 31.92 5.88 -3.34
N GLU A 41 31.25 5.74 -4.49
CA GLU A 41 29.90 6.24 -4.72
C GLU A 41 28.97 5.06 -4.97
N LEU A 42 27.87 4.99 -4.22
CA LEU A 42 26.83 3.99 -4.42
C LEU A 42 25.75 4.59 -5.31
N SER A 43 25.45 3.94 -6.44
CA SER A 43 24.30 4.32 -7.24
C SER A 43 23.01 3.70 -6.70
N PHE A 44 21.88 4.34 -7.02
CA PHE A 44 20.56 3.91 -6.62
C PHE A 44 19.61 3.87 -7.82
N ASP A 45 18.89 2.76 -7.95
CA ASP A 45 17.76 2.65 -8.85
C ASP A 45 16.54 3.34 -8.25
N ALA A 46 15.99 4.33 -8.96
CA ALA A 46 14.73 4.95 -8.62
C ALA A 46 13.56 4.17 -9.25
N ILE A 47 12.76 3.53 -8.41
CA ILE A 47 11.56 2.80 -8.82
C ILE A 47 10.35 3.70 -8.56
N LEU A 48 9.68 4.12 -9.63
CA LEU A 48 8.42 4.84 -9.55
C LEU A 48 7.27 3.86 -9.37
N HIS A 49 6.51 4.03 -8.29
CA HIS A 49 5.24 3.38 -8.03
C HIS A 49 4.11 4.37 -8.35
N PRO A 50 3.39 4.19 -9.48
CA PRO A 50 2.35 5.15 -9.89
C PRO A 50 1.25 5.32 -8.84
N TYR A 51 0.87 4.20 -8.21
CA TYR A 51 -0.10 4.15 -7.12
C TYR A 51 0.41 3.22 -6.02
N ALA A 52 0.18 3.60 -4.76
CA ALA A 52 0.45 2.77 -3.60
C ALA A 52 -0.58 3.05 -2.51
N ILE A 53 -0.84 2.08 -1.63
CA ILE A 53 -1.68 2.25 -0.45
C ILE A 53 -0.89 1.95 0.81
N VAL A 54 -1.03 2.82 1.81
CA VAL A 54 -0.38 2.65 3.12
C VAL A 54 -1.01 1.49 3.87
N VAL A 55 -0.20 0.54 4.34
CA VAL A 55 -0.66 -0.61 5.12
C VAL A 55 -0.17 -0.60 6.57
N THR A 56 0.82 0.25 6.90
CA THR A 56 1.22 0.52 8.30
C THR A 56 0.01 0.97 9.12
N GLN A 57 -0.03 0.55 10.39
CA GLN A 57 -1.15 0.82 11.28
C GLN A 57 -1.22 2.29 11.70
N ASP A 58 -2.44 2.80 11.86
CA ASP A 58 -2.70 4.19 12.22
C ASP A 58 -1.99 4.65 13.52
N CYS A 59 -1.94 3.78 14.54
CA CYS A 59 -1.31 4.14 15.82
C CYS A 59 0.19 4.41 15.67
N ASP A 60 0.86 3.60 14.86
CA ASP A 60 2.29 3.75 14.60
C ASP A 60 2.57 5.00 13.75
N LEU A 61 1.73 5.26 12.74
CA LEU A 61 1.84 6.46 11.89
C LEU A 61 1.61 7.75 12.67
N ASP A 62 0.62 7.78 13.57
CA ASP A 62 0.34 8.93 14.42
C ASP A 62 1.47 9.18 15.42
N TRP A 63 2.04 8.13 16.02
CA TRP A 63 3.19 8.26 16.91
C TRP A 63 4.43 8.77 16.20
N ASP A 64 4.74 8.22 15.02
CA ASP A 64 5.87 8.64 14.21
C ASP A 64 5.72 10.10 13.77
N TYR A 65 4.55 10.48 13.25
CA TYR A 65 4.28 11.85 12.83
C TYR A 65 4.44 12.84 13.98
N ARG A 66 3.85 12.59 15.15
CA ARG A 66 3.97 13.47 16.32
C ARG A 66 5.43 13.57 16.80
N ALA A 67 6.17 12.47 16.80
CA ALA A 67 7.57 12.47 17.20
C ALA A 67 8.46 13.26 16.24
N ARG A 68 8.09 13.36 14.96
CA ARG A 68 8.78 14.19 13.96
C ARG A 68 8.47 15.69 14.09
N GLN A 69 7.27 16.04 14.58
CA GLN A 69 6.88 17.43 14.79
C GLN A 69 7.34 18.01 16.15
N ALA A 70 7.70 17.15 17.11
CA ALA A 70 8.11 17.59 18.43
C ALA A 70 9.53 18.19 18.44
N GLU A 71 9.72 19.29 19.18
CA GLU A 71 11.05 19.92 19.37
C GLU A 71 12.06 18.97 20.05
N ASN A 72 11.56 18.11 20.95
CA ASN A 72 12.34 17.06 21.58
C ASN A 72 12.08 15.74 20.85
N SER A 73 13.03 15.36 19.99
CA SER A 73 12.99 14.07 19.29
C SER A 73 12.78 12.93 20.29
N GLN A 74 11.82 12.05 20.00
CA GLN A 74 11.61 10.80 20.72
C GLN A 74 11.97 9.63 19.80
N PRO A 75 13.26 9.25 19.69
CA PRO A 75 13.71 8.27 18.70
C PRO A 75 12.98 6.93 18.76
N ALA A 76 12.56 6.51 19.95
CA ALA A 76 11.82 5.26 20.17
C ALA A 76 10.39 5.25 19.57
N LYS A 77 9.89 6.42 19.14
CA LYS A 77 8.57 6.57 18.49
C LYS A 77 8.68 6.71 16.98
N LEU A 78 9.90 6.89 16.44
CA LEU A 78 10.11 7.02 15.01
C LEU A 78 10.05 5.65 14.35
N LEU A 79 9.34 5.58 13.24
CA LEU A 79 9.36 4.45 12.33
C LEU A 79 10.58 4.54 11.43
N ASN A 80 11.27 3.42 11.28
CA ASN A 80 12.31 3.26 10.27
C ASN A 80 11.72 3.28 8.86
N SER A 81 10.53 2.69 8.68
CA SER A 81 9.90 2.63 7.37
C SER A 81 8.39 2.60 7.49
N ILE A 82 7.73 3.24 6.52
CA ILE A 82 6.30 3.09 6.27
C ILE A 82 6.14 1.99 5.22
N ILE A 83 5.26 1.04 5.50
CA ILE A 83 4.97 -0.10 4.64
C ILE A 83 3.80 0.27 3.73
N LEU A 84 3.99 0.03 2.44
CA LEU A 84 3.00 0.27 1.39
C LEU A 84 2.78 -1.01 0.57
N CYS A 85 1.60 -1.09 -0.03
CA CYS A 85 1.25 -2.09 -1.02
C CYS A 85 1.08 -1.39 -2.38
N GLU A 86 1.72 -1.93 -3.42
CA GLU A 86 1.64 -1.39 -4.77
C GLU A 86 0.23 -1.57 -5.34
N ILE A 87 -0.23 -0.55 -6.07
CA ILE A 87 -1.51 -0.56 -6.76
C ILE A 87 -1.26 -0.44 -8.26
N GLY A 88 -1.93 -1.30 -9.03
CA GLY A 88 -2.04 -1.19 -10.48
C GLY A 88 -3.42 -0.69 -10.90
N THR A 89 -3.54 -0.20 -12.14
CA THR A 89 -4.87 -0.02 -12.75
C THR A 89 -5.54 -1.38 -12.93
N ALA A 90 -6.87 -1.41 -12.87
CA ALA A 90 -7.65 -2.63 -13.13
C ALA A 90 -7.27 -3.26 -14.48
N GLU A 91 -7.04 -2.44 -15.49
CA GLU A 91 -6.56 -2.86 -16.82
C GLU A 91 -5.21 -3.58 -16.75
N LEU A 92 -4.21 -2.98 -16.08
CA LEU A 92 -2.88 -3.57 -15.94
C LEU A 92 -2.94 -4.92 -15.20
N ILE A 93 -3.68 -4.97 -14.09
CA ILE A 93 -3.83 -6.20 -13.30
C ILE A 93 -4.52 -7.30 -14.10
N ARG A 94 -5.52 -6.95 -14.93
CA ARG A 94 -6.18 -7.91 -15.81
C ARG A 94 -5.26 -8.53 -16.87
N THR A 95 -4.19 -7.83 -17.24
CA THR A 95 -3.16 -8.34 -18.16
C THR A 95 -2.03 -9.09 -17.47
N THR A 96 -2.05 -9.17 -16.13
CA THR A 96 -1.02 -9.87 -15.35
C THR A 96 -1.12 -11.39 -15.58
N ASP A 97 0.03 -12.06 -15.68
CA ASP A 97 0.07 -13.51 -15.87
C ASP A 97 -0.71 -14.26 -14.77
N GLY A 98 -1.47 -15.27 -15.20
CA GLY A 98 -2.40 -16.01 -14.34
C GLY A 98 -3.79 -15.38 -14.17
N ILE A 99 -4.04 -14.15 -14.61
CA ILE A 99 -5.36 -13.51 -14.52
C ILE A 99 -6.16 -13.72 -15.80
N ASN A 100 -6.93 -14.81 -15.82
CA ASN A 100 -7.95 -15.02 -16.84
C ASN A 100 -9.29 -14.35 -16.45
N ARG A 101 -10.31 -14.48 -17.30
CA ARG A 101 -11.65 -13.90 -17.04
C ARG A 101 -12.25 -14.35 -15.70
N LYS A 102 -12.17 -15.63 -15.37
CA LYS A 102 -12.73 -16.20 -14.12
C LYS A 102 -11.98 -15.67 -12.90
N GLU A 103 -10.65 -15.59 -12.97
CA GLU A 103 -9.85 -14.99 -11.90
C GLU A 103 -10.18 -13.50 -11.73
N TRP A 104 -10.36 -12.77 -12.83
CA TRP A 104 -10.78 -11.36 -12.77
C TRP A 104 -12.16 -11.18 -12.09
N GLU A 105 -13.12 -12.05 -12.38
CA GLU A 105 -14.42 -12.05 -11.70
C GLU A 105 -14.26 -12.27 -10.18
N LEU A 106 -13.29 -13.10 -9.75
CA LEU A 106 -12.95 -13.25 -8.34
C LEU A 106 -12.27 -12.00 -7.76
N VAL A 107 -11.44 -11.28 -8.52
CA VAL A 107 -10.81 -10.03 -8.09
C VAL A 107 -11.87 -8.98 -7.79
N VAL A 108 -12.77 -8.72 -8.73
CA VAL A 108 -13.86 -7.74 -8.60
C VAL A 108 -14.82 -8.12 -7.47
N ALA A 109 -15.09 -9.42 -7.27
CA ALA A 109 -15.92 -9.90 -6.17
C ALA A 109 -15.19 -9.98 -4.81
N HIS A 110 -13.96 -9.49 -4.70
CA HIS A 110 -13.10 -9.57 -3.50
C HIS A 110 -12.85 -11.00 -2.97
N ARG A 111 -12.87 -12.02 -3.84
CA ARG A 111 -12.62 -13.43 -3.50
C ARG A 111 -11.22 -13.91 -3.88
N HIS A 112 -10.55 -13.22 -4.80
CA HIS A 112 -9.21 -13.59 -5.25
C HIS A 112 -8.16 -13.30 -4.18
N GLU A 113 -7.44 -14.31 -3.68
CA GLU A 113 -6.57 -14.18 -2.50
C GLU A 113 -5.53 -13.04 -2.54
N ARG A 114 -4.91 -12.80 -3.70
CA ARG A 114 -3.80 -11.85 -3.88
C ARG A 114 -4.21 -10.41 -4.12
N PHE A 115 -5.34 -10.18 -4.78
CA PHE A 115 -5.69 -8.85 -5.28
C PHE A 115 -6.89 -8.29 -4.52
N TYR A 116 -6.86 -7.00 -4.30
CA TYR A 116 -7.97 -6.25 -3.72
C TYR A 116 -8.39 -5.16 -4.70
N PHE A 117 -9.58 -5.32 -5.26
CA PHE A 117 -10.17 -4.37 -6.21
C PHE A 117 -10.67 -3.13 -5.48
N PHE A 118 -10.51 -1.97 -6.09
CA PHE A 118 -11.07 -0.70 -5.67
C PHE A 118 -11.92 -0.18 -6.82
N GLU A 119 -13.18 0.11 -6.52
CA GLU A 119 -14.05 0.82 -7.46
C GLU A 119 -13.46 2.20 -7.76
N LYS A 120 -13.82 2.74 -8.93
CA LYS A 120 -13.45 4.09 -9.35
C LYS A 120 -13.66 5.08 -8.20
N ILE A 121 -12.65 5.91 -7.90
CA ILE A 121 -12.74 6.95 -6.87
C ILE A 121 -13.29 8.22 -7.54
N PRO A 122 -14.49 8.69 -7.15
CA PRO A 122 -15.04 9.93 -7.70
C PRO A 122 -14.20 11.16 -7.31
N PRO A 123 -14.19 12.22 -8.15
CA PRO A 123 -13.51 13.49 -7.85
C PRO A 123 -13.80 14.07 -6.47
N GLU A 124 -15.03 13.98 -5.99
CA GLU A 124 -15.47 14.55 -4.71
C GLU A 124 -14.86 13.86 -3.47
N TYR A 125 -14.30 12.66 -3.64
CA TYR A 125 -13.63 11.90 -2.57
C TYR A 125 -12.11 11.90 -2.73
N GLU A 126 -11.59 12.69 -3.66
CA GLU A 126 -10.18 12.73 -4.02
C GLU A 126 -9.66 14.17 -3.90
N VAL A 127 -8.49 14.31 -3.28
CA VAL A 127 -7.91 15.60 -2.89
C VAL A 127 -7.70 16.57 -4.06
N GLU A 128 -7.24 16.07 -5.20
CA GLU A 128 -6.99 16.88 -6.40
C GLU A 128 -8.25 17.05 -7.26
N GLN A 129 -9.38 16.42 -6.90
CA GLN A 129 -10.65 16.45 -7.61
C GLN A 129 -10.57 15.98 -9.07
N GLU A 130 -9.65 15.09 -9.37
CA GLU A 130 -9.55 14.41 -10.68
C GLU A 130 -10.27 13.05 -10.66
N GLY A 131 -10.39 12.48 -9.45
CA GLY A 131 -10.79 11.10 -9.25
C GLY A 131 -9.67 10.14 -9.63
N LEU A 132 -9.89 8.85 -9.38
CA LEU A 132 -8.98 7.78 -9.78
C LEU A 132 -9.74 6.69 -10.54
N PRO A 133 -9.13 6.02 -11.53
CA PRO A 133 -9.76 4.92 -12.24
C PRO A 133 -9.98 3.73 -11.28
N GLU A 134 -10.61 2.68 -11.80
CA GLU A 134 -10.59 1.38 -11.12
C GLU A 134 -9.15 0.91 -10.97
N ILE A 135 -8.80 0.52 -9.75
CA ILE A 135 -7.44 0.14 -9.37
C ILE A 135 -7.49 -1.13 -8.53
N ALA A 136 -6.37 -1.83 -8.39
CA ALA A 136 -6.29 -2.99 -7.53
C ALA A 136 -4.93 -3.05 -6.83
N ALA A 137 -4.97 -3.26 -5.51
CA ALA A 137 -3.78 -3.55 -4.72
C ALA A 137 -3.31 -4.99 -4.97
N ASP A 138 -2.01 -5.16 -5.12
CA ASP A 138 -1.35 -6.46 -5.21
C ASP A 138 -0.67 -6.79 -3.88
N PHE A 139 -1.29 -7.65 -3.07
CA PHE A 139 -0.76 -8.03 -1.77
C PHE A 139 0.59 -8.77 -1.87
N LYS A 140 1.00 -9.24 -3.05
CA LYS A 140 2.35 -9.78 -3.23
C LYS A 140 3.42 -8.68 -3.33
N ARG A 141 3.04 -7.47 -3.74
CA ARG A 141 3.94 -6.35 -4.02
C ARG A 141 3.91 -5.33 -2.89
N VAL A 142 4.49 -5.74 -1.76
CA VAL A 142 4.65 -4.90 -0.57
C VAL A 142 6.07 -4.39 -0.48
N PHE A 143 6.23 -3.12 -0.09
CA PHE A 143 7.54 -2.50 0.07
C PHE A 143 7.55 -1.50 1.22
N GLY A 144 8.73 -1.28 1.79
CA GLY A 144 8.98 -0.24 2.79
C GLY A 144 9.69 0.95 2.15
N ILE A 145 9.32 2.16 2.57
CA ILE A 145 10.08 3.38 2.32
C ILE A 145 10.46 3.98 3.66
N ASP A 146 11.70 4.45 3.78
CA ASP A 146 12.14 5.22 4.94
C ASP A 146 11.14 6.35 5.23
N ALA A 147 10.65 6.40 6.48
CA ALA A 147 9.54 7.28 6.81
C ALA A 147 9.91 8.76 6.59
N ALA A 148 11.13 9.17 6.93
CA ALA A 148 11.59 10.54 6.69
C ALA A 148 11.61 10.88 5.19
N THR A 149 12.08 9.93 4.38
CA THR A 149 12.12 10.05 2.92
C THR A 149 10.71 10.19 2.33
N LEU A 150 9.74 9.39 2.78
CA LEU A 150 8.36 9.48 2.28
C LEU A 150 7.72 10.83 2.63
N TYR A 151 7.84 11.29 3.88
CA TYR A 151 7.35 12.63 4.26
C TYR A 151 8.02 13.72 3.44
N ARG A 152 9.34 13.61 3.20
CA ARG A 152 10.05 14.57 2.37
C ARG A 152 9.56 14.58 0.93
N GLN A 153 9.26 13.43 0.34
CA GLN A 153 8.68 13.35 -1.01
C GLN A 153 7.29 14.00 -1.07
N ILE A 154 6.49 13.89 0.00
CA ILE A 154 5.19 14.56 0.12
C ILE A 154 5.36 16.08 0.23
N GLU A 155 6.26 16.56 1.10
CA GLU A 155 6.57 17.99 1.27
C GLU A 155 7.04 18.65 -0.04
N LEU A 156 7.85 17.92 -0.82
CA LEU A 156 8.36 18.38 -2.11
C LEU A 156 7.31 18.27 -3.24
N GLY A 157 6.12 17.74 -2.97
CA GLY A 157 5.06 17.56 -3.96
C GLY A 157 5.33 16.45 -4.98
N MET A 158 6.35 15.61 -4.76
CA MET A 158 6.65 14.46 -5.60
C MET A 158 5.61 13.36 -5.40
N VAL A 159 5.28 13.09 -4.13
CA VAL A 159 4.20 12.17 -3.74
C VAL A 159 2.95 12.96 -3.43
N LYS A 160 1.83 12.56 -4.02
CA LYS A 160 0.52 13.14 -3.72
C LYS A 160 -0.32 12.18 -2.89
N ARG A 161 -0.88 12.71 -1.81
CA ARG A 161 -1.94 12.09 -1.01
C ARG A 161 -3.26 12.26 -1.76
N ARG A 162 -3.98 11.17 -2.07
CA ARG A 162 -5.17 11.21 -2.94
C ARG A 162 -6.47 10.97 -2.19
N ALA A 163 -6.62 9.81 -1.57
CA ALA A 163 -7.85 9.39 -0.88
C ALA A 163 -7.51 8.42 0.25
N ILE A 164 -8.44 8.23 1.18
CA ILE A 164 -8.33 7.30 2.31
C ILE A 164 -9.55 6.38 2.29
N LEU A 165 -9.36 5.09 2.55
CA LEU A 165 -10.48 4.15 2.74
C LEU A 165 -11.25 4.49 4.02
N ALA A 166 -12.57 4.58 3.91
CA ALA A 166 -13.46 4.76 5.05
C ALA A 166 -13.87 3.42 5.66
N SER A 167 -14.27 3.44 6.93
CA SER A 167 -14.88 2.27 7.60
C SER A 167 -16.28 1.98 7.04
N PRO A 168 -16.66 0.70 6.77
CA PRO A 168 -15.96 -0.54 7.13
C PRO A 168 -14.99 -1.07 6.05
N TYR A 169 -14.79 -0.32 4.97
CA TYR A 169 -14.04 -0.80 3.80
C TYR A 169 -12.53 -0.90 4.09
N LEU A 170 -12.01 0.01 4.91
CA LEU A 170 -10.66 -0.06 5.46
C LEU A 170 -10.41 -1.37 6.20
N GLU A 171 -11.33 -1.77 7.09
CA GLU A 171 -11.23 -2.99 7.90
C GLU A 171 -11.32 -4.23 7.01
N HIS A 172 -12.16 -4.19 5.97
CA HIS A 172 -12.22 -5.25 4.98
C HIS A 172 -10.90 -5.40 4.21
N PHE A 173 -10.34 -4.30 3.71
CA PHE A 173 -9.02 -4.27 3.06
C PHE A 173 -7.93 -4.82 3.99
N SER A 174 -7.85 -4.27 5.20
CA SER A 174 -6.88 -4.63 6.23
C SER A 174 -6.95 -6.12 6.59
N ARG A 175 -8.16 -6.66 6.80
CA ARG A 175 -8.37 -8.09 7.06
C ARG A 175 -7.86 -8.95 5.91
N ARG A 176 -8.15 -8.59 4.66
CA ARG A 176 -7.71 -9.37 3.49
C ARG A 176 -6.19 -9.30 3.31
N TYR A 177 -5.59 -8.14 3.50
CA TYR A 177 -4.14 -7.95 3.50
C TYR A 177 -3.45 -8.87 4.53
N TYR A 178 -3.86 -8.79 5.81
CA TYR A 178 -3.26 -9.62 6.85
C TYR A 178 -3.53 -11.11 6.65
N SER A 179 -4.70 -11.48 6.12
CA SER A 179 -5.01 -12.87 5.78
C SER A 179 -4.09 -13.42 4.69
N PHE A 180 -3.69 -12.60 3.71
CA PHE A 180 -2.76 -13.02 2.65
C PHE A 180 -1.34 -13.23 3.18
N HIS A 181 -0.86 -12.35 4.07
CA HIS A 181 0.50 -12.46 4.64
C HIS A 181 0.59 -13.44 5.82
N GLY A 182 -0.50 -13.72 6.51
CA GLY A 182 -0.57 -14.68 7.61
C GLY A 182 -0.76 -16.14 7.18
N ARG A 183 -0.66 -16.44 5.87
CA ARG A 183 -0.80 -17.82 5.37
C ARG A 183 0.35 -18.69 5.86
N VAL A 184 0.03 -19.75 6.59
CA VAL A 184 0.96 -20.77 7.05
C VAL A 184 0.61 -22.08 6.37
N ALA A 185 1.60 -22.72 5.73
CA ALA A 185 1.41 -24.06 5.19
C ALA A 185 1.24 -25.05 6.34
N LEU A 186 0.21 -25.88 6.28
CA LEU A 186 0.04 -26.97 7.25
C LEU A 186 1.05 -28.09 6.95
N PRO A 187 1.57 -28.78 7.98
CA PRO A 187 2.46 -29.92 7.78
C PRO A 187 1.81 -31.04 6.96
N PHE A 188 2.62 -31.80 6.22
CA PHE A 188 2.17 -32.92 5.37
C PHE A 188 1.34 -33.98 6.13
N GLN A 189 1.53 -34.09 7.45
CA GLN A 189 0.81 -35.01 8.33
C GLN A 189 -0.67 -34.65 8.51
N TYR A 190 -1.11 -33.51 7.99
CA TYR A 190 -2.50 -33.04 8.02
C TYR A 190 -3.30 -33.46 6.77
N GLU A 191 -2.69 -34.20 5.84
CA GLU A 191 -3.45 -34.85 4.76
C GLU A 191 -4.34 -35.94 5.38
N SER A 192 -5.65 -35.71 5.44
CA SER A 192 -6.58 -36.76 5.84
C SER A 192 -6.43 -37.94 4.89
N GLU A 193 -6.48 -39.18 5.41
CA GLU A 193 -6.58 -40.36 4.56
C GLU A 193 -7.71 -40.13 3.54
N ARG A 194 -7.37 -40.20 2.25
CA ARG A 194 -8.39 -40.16 1.20
C ARG A 194 -9.19 -41.45 1.36
N GLU A 195 -10.44 -41.36 1.81
CA GLU A 195 -11.35 -42.49 1.79
C GLU A 195 -11.41 -43.04 0.35
N GLY A 196 -11.04 -44.31 0.20
CA GLY A 196 -11.02 -45.04 -1.06
C GLY A 196 -12.38 -45.62 -1.43
#